data_AF-X1RAD9-F1
#
_entry.id   AF-X1RAD9-F1
#
_cell.length_a   1.000
_cell.length_b   1.000
_cell.length_c   1.000
_cell.angle_alpha   90.00
_cell.angle_beta   90.00
_cell.angle_gamma   90.00
#
_symmetry.space_group_name_H-M   'P 1'
#
loop_
_entity.id
_entity.type
_entity.pdbx_description
1 polymer ?
#
loop_
_entity_poly.entity_id
_entity_poly.type
_entity_poly.pdbx_seq_one_letter_code
_entity_poly.pdbx_strand_id
1 'polypeptide(L)' 'RRSDKIKELLKKYKSVYLISVGGISAYLSTKVKDIKIIAYSDLGAEAVYEIVVEDLPLFVAYDIYGGDIFESALLVE' A
#
# COMPACT_ATOMS: atom_id res chain seq x y z
N ARG A 1 -6.17 -5.01 -6.81
CA ARG A 1 -6.59 -3.92 -7.72
C ARG A 1 -7.57 -2.99 -6.99
N ARG A 2 -7.62 -1.70 -7.32
CA ARG A 2 -8.62 -0.73 -6.84
C ARG A 2 -9.56 -0.32 -7.98
N SER A 3 -10.70 0.28 -7.64
CA SER A 3 -11.69 0.74 -8.62
C SER A 3 -11.18 1.94 -9.42
N ASP A 4 -11.76 2.17 -10.61
CA ASP A 4 -11.35 3.28 -11.49
C ASP A 4 -11.58 4.65 -10.85
N LYS A 5 -12.61 4.76 -9.99
CA LYS A 5 -12.83 5.95 -9.16
C LYS A 5 -11.60 6.30 -8.32
N ILE A 6 -10.93 5.32 -7.73
CA ILE A 6 -9.72 5.56 -6.94
C ILE A 6 -8.56 6.00 -7.84
N LYS A 7 -8.37 5.36 -8.99
CA LYS A 7 -7.31 5.72 -9.95
C LYS A 7 -7.42 7.18 -10.41
N GLU A 8 -8.63 7.63 -10.73
CA GLU A 8 -8.86 9.02 -11.13
C GLU A 8 -8.61 10.03 -9.98
N LEU A 9 -8.95 9.67 -8.74
CA LEU A 9 -8.63 10.51 -7.58
C LEU A 9 -7.12 10.59 -7.33
N LEU A 10 -6.39 9.49 -7.48
CA LEU A 10 -4.92 9.46 -7.34
C LEU A 10 -4.24 10.38 -8.37
N LYS A 11 -4.70 10.36 -9.63
CA LYS A 11 -4.23 11.30 -10.68
C LYS A 11 -4.56 12.75 -10.37
N LYS A 12 -5.78 13.02 -9.90
CA LYS A 12 -6.27 14.37 -9.56
C LYS A 12 -5.47 14.99 -8.41
N TYR A 13 -5.26 14.22 -7.33
CA TYR A 13 -4.59 14.70 -6.11
C TYR A 13 -3.08 14.40 -6.09
N LYS A 14 -2.52 13.90 -7.19
CA LYS A 14 -1.09 13.61 -7.35
C LYS A 14 -0.55 12.70 -6.23
N SER A 15 -1.26 11.60 -6.01
CA SER A 15 -0.91 10.60 -5.00
C SER A 15 -0.52 9.27 -5.66
N VAL A 16 0.46 8.58 -5.08
CA VAL A 16 0.87 7.23 -5.50
C VAL A 16 0.16 6.16 -4.67
N TYR A 17 -0.12 5.01 -5.27
CA TYR A 17 -0.62 3.84 -4.54
C TYR A 17 0.47 2.77 -4.48
N LEU A 18 0.94 2.50 -3.26
CA LEU A 18 1.94 1.49 -3.01
C LEU A 18 1.29 0.14 -2.69
N ILE A 19 1.88 -0.94 -3.18
CA ILE A 19 1.42 -2.30 -2.92
C ILE A 19 2.59 -3.22 -2.55
N SER A 20 2.34 -4.12 -1.60
CA SER A 20 3.22 -5.26 -1.29
C SER A 20 2.67 -6.54 -1.95
N VAL A 21 3.53 -7.54 -2.10
CA VAL A 21 3.10 -8.92 -2.36
C VAL A 21 2.25 -9.41 -1.19
N GLY A 22 1.14 -10.11 -1.49
CA GLY A 22 0.27 -10.72 -0.49
C GLY A 22 0.85 -12.04 0.05
N GLY A 23 0.55 -12.37 1.30
CA GLY A 23 0.96 -13.65 1.92
C GLY A 23 2.36 -13.67 2.54
N ILE A 24 3.11 -12.55 2.50
CA ILE A 24 4.48 -12.44 3.03
C ILE A 24 4.56 -11.68 4.36
N SER A 25 3.52 -11.70 5.19
CA SER A 25 3.44 -10.89 6.42
C SER A 25 4.57 -11.18 7.42
N ALA A 26 4.99 -12.44 7.55
CA ALA A 26 6.12 -12.84 8.41
C ALA A 26 7.45 -12.23 7.95
N TYR A 27 7.62 -11.99 6.65
CA TYR A 27 8.79 -11.29 6.13
C TYR A 27 8.65 -9.76 6.30
N LEU A 28 7.47 -9.20 6.01
CA LEU A 28 7.25 -7.76 6.18
C LEU A 28 7.36 -7.32 7.64
N SER A 29 7.01 -8.17 8.61
CA SER A 29 7.18 -7.86 10.04
C SER A 29 8.66 -7.66 10.41
N THR A 30 9.60 -8.28 9.69
CA THR A 30 11.05 -8.06 9.89
C THR A 30 11.50 -6.65 9.48
N LYS A 31 10.65 -5.91 8.76
CA LYS A 31 10.90 -4.53 8.31
C LYS A 31 10.31 -3.48 9.25
N VAL A 32 9.55 -3.90 10.26
CA VAL A 32 8.98 -3.02 11.29
C VAL A 32 10.02 -2.77 12.37
N LYS A 33 10.27 -1.49 12.68
CA LYS A 33 11.20 -1.03 13.72
C LYS A 33 10.49 -0.63 15.00
N ASP A 34 9.28 -0.10 14.88
CA ASP A 34 8.44 0.27 16.01
C ASP A 34 6.95 0.23 15.63
N ILE A 35 6.08 -0.02 16.60
CA ILE A 35 4.63 -0.03 16.42
C ILE A 35 3.91 0.47 17.68
N LYS A 36 2.99 1.42 17.49
CA LYS A 36 2.25 2.10 18.56
C LYS A 36 0.79 2.27 18.16
N ILE A 37 -0.12 1.97 19.07
CA ILE A 37 -1.54 2.33 18.91
C ILE A 37 -1.70 3.83 19.15
N ILE A 38 -2.31 4.55 18.21
CA ILE A 38 -2.56 5.99 18.32
C ILE A 38 -4.04 6.35 18.46
N ALA A 39 -4.96 5.45 18.12
CA ALA A 39 -6.40 5.65 18.33
C ALA A 39 -7.16 4.30 18.33
N TYR A 40 -8.33 4.29 18.99
CA TYR A 40 -9.30 3.18 18.98
C TYR A 40 -8.72 1.84 19.43
N SER A 41 -8.05 1.83 20.59
CA SER A 41 -7.37 0.63 21.13
C SER A 41 -8.29 -0.57 21.40
N ASP A 42 -9.58 -0.31 21.57
CA ASP A 42 -10.64 -1.31 21.76
C ASP A 42 -10.90 -2.15 20.49
N LEU A 43 -10.49 -1.68 19.31
CA LEU A 43 -10.65 -2.40 18.04
C LEU A 43 -9.59 -3.49 17.80
N GLY A 44 -8.66 -3.69 18.74
CA GLY A 44 -7.62 -4.72 18.62
C GLY A 44 -6.80 -4.53 17.33
N ALA A 45 -6.73 -5.57 16.49
CA ALA A 45 -5.95 -5.54 15.24
C ALA A 45 -6.43 -4.49 14.22
N GLU A 46 -7.63 -3.93 14.37
CA GLU A 46 -8.19 -2.88 13.51
C GLU A 46 -7.95 -1.46 14.05
N ALA A 47 -7.26 -1.32 15.20
CA ALA A 47 -6.88 -0.02 15.74
C ALA A 47 -6.01 0.78 14.76
N VAL A 48 -5.89 2.10 14.98
CA VAL A 48 -4.98 2.92 14.18
C VAL A 48 -3.58 2.82 14.78
N TYR A 49 -2.62 2.41 13.96
CA TYR A 49 -1.22 2.24 14.36
C TYR A 49 -0.31 3.27 13.68
N GLU A 50 0.60 3.83 14.45
CA GLU A 50 1.82 4.45 13.95
C GLU A 50 2.89 3.34 13.85
N ILE A 51 3.39 3.09 12.64
CA ILE A 51 4.35 2.02 12.36
C ILE A 51 5.59 2.64 11.73
N VAL A 52 6.75 2.44 12.37
CA VAL A 52 8.04 2.82 11.81
C VAL A 52 8.61 1.63 11.05
N VAL A 53 8.97 1.84 9.79
CA VAL A 53 9.51 0.78 8.92
C VAL A 53 10.82 1.21 8.28
N GLU A 54 11.68 0.24 7.97
CA GLU A 54 12.93 0.42 7.22
C GLU A 54 13.01 -0.64 6.13
N ASP A 55 13.41 -0.23 4.92
CA ASP A 55 13.54 -1.10 3.75
C ASP A 55 12.30 -1.99 3.50
N LEU A 56 11.10 -1.41 3.66
CA LEU A 56 9.84 -2.08 3.38
C LEU A 56 9.65 -2.19 1.85
N PRO A 57 9.68 -3.39 1.26
CA PRO A 57 9.60 -3.52 -0.18
C PRO A 57 8.17 -3.30 -0.67
N LEU A 58 8.02 -2.31 -1.53
CA LEU A 58 6.74 -1.90 -2.11
C LEU A 58 6.90 -1.58 -3.59
N PHE A 59 5.81 -1.73 -4.33
CA PHE A 59 5.72 -1.35 -5.74
C PHE A 59 4.76 -0.17 -5.89
N VAL A 60 5.06 0.74 -6.83
CA VAL A 60 4.08 1.73 -7.28
C VAL A 60 3.08 1.02 -8.20
N ALA A 61 1.91 0.68 -7.66
CA ALA A 61 0.86 0.01 -8.43
C ALA A 61 0.08 0.98 -9.30
N TYR A 62 -0.14 2.21 -8.80
CA TYR A 62 -0.71 3.33 -9.54
C TYR A 62 0.17 4.56 -9.36
N ASP A 63 0.60 5.17 -10.46
CA ASP A 63 1.35 6.43 -10.45
C ASP A 63 0.44 7.66 -10.58
N ILE A 64 1.04 8.85 -10.57
CA ILE A 64 0.32 10.15 -10.64
C ILE A 64 -0.08 10.58 -12.05
N TYR A 65 0.31 9.82 -13.08
CA TYR A 65 0.07 10.07 -14.50
C TYR A 65 -1.04 9.16 -15.05
N GLY A 66 -1.38 8.09 -14.33
CA GLY A 66 -2.40 7.11 -14.70
C GLY A 66 -1.82 5.76 -15.10
N GLY A 67 -0.54 5.50 -14.85
CA GLY A 67 0.04 4.17 -14.96
C GLY A 67 -0.63 3.20 -13.99
N ASP A 68 -0.91 2.00 -14.49
CA ASP A 68 -1.53 0.89 -13.75
C ASP A 68 -0.75 -0.40 -14.04
N ILE A 69 -0.03 -0.93 -13.04
CA ILE A 69 0.74 -2.16 -13.21
C ILE A 69 -0.14 -3.37 -13.58
N PHE A 70 -1.40 -3.39 -13.13
CA PHE A 70 -2.32 -4.50 -13.41
C PHE A 70 -2.90 -4.46 -14.83
N GLU A 71 -2.83 -3.32 -15.51
CA GLU A 71 -3.16 -3.21 -16.92
C GLU A 71 -1.94 -3.48 -17.79
N SER A 72 -0.78 -2.94 -17.42
CA SER A 72 0.48 -3.20 -18.13
C SER A 72 0.94 -4.67 -18.06
N ALA A 73 0.68 -5.37 -16.94
CA ALA A 73 1.03 -6.79 -16.80
C ALA A 73 0.18 -7.72 -17.68
N LEU A 74 -0.95 -7.24 -18.21
CA LEU A 74 -1.77 -7.97 -19.18
C LEU A 74 -1.30 -7.77 -20.63
N LEU A 75 -0.29 -6.92 -20.86
CA LEU A 75 0.27 -6.60 -22.19
C LEU A 75 1.58 -7.34 -22.47
N VAL A 76 1.93 -8.36 -21.68
CA VAL A 76 3.05 -9.26 -21.99
C VAL A 76 2.51 -10.39 -22.86
N GLU A 77 2.54 -10.20 -24.18
CA GLU A 77 2.54 -11.30 -25.17
C GLU A 77 3.95 -11.92 -25.28
#